data_AF-A0A0F7JSB8-F1
#
_entry.id   AF-A0A0F7JSB8-F1
#
_cell.length_a   1.000
_cell.length_b   1.000
_cell.length_c   1.000
_cell.angle_alpha   90.00
_cell.angle_beta   90.00
_cell.angle_gamma   90.00
#
_symmetry.space_group_name_H-M   'P 1'
#
loop_
_entity.id
_entity.type
_entity.pdbx_description
1 polymer ?
#
loop_
_entity_poly.entity_id
_entity_poly.type
_entity_poly.pdbx_seq_one_letter_code
_entity_poly.pdbx_strand_id
1 'polypeptide(L)'
;MREDVKRRKKLLAALVEQRAQQLEQQGLGMAVLGLNVTVYGTEAGAYARSENLLRGLHVTAKRARRGLVQFRVWNTAPYAPLVEYGTYGDRTSPAEAQQRASAPGAQPTPLVTGRSGVNYTQPSLAHTRALVWMLERLRLDVKGTWFRAWQ
;
A
#
# COMPACT_ATOMS: atom_id res chain seq x y z
N MET A 1 11.18 38.71 4.11
CA MET A 1 11.12 37.89 2.86
C MET A 1 11.92 36.58 2.93
N ARG A 2 13.26 36.58 3.08
CA ARG A 2 14.04 35.31 3.13
C ARG A 2 13.76 34.46 4.38
N GLU A 3 13.58 35.09 5.55
CA GLU A 3 13.25 34.41 6.80
C GLU A 3 11.83 33.82 6.79
N ASP A 4 10.86 34.51 6.19
CA ASP A 4 9.49 34.02 6.04
C ASP A 4 9.43 32.75 5.18
N VAL A 5 10.20 32.71 4.08
CA VAL A 5 10.30 31.54 3.22
C VAL A 5 10.93 30.35 3.96
N LYS A 6 11.99 30.58 4.75
CA LYS A 6 12.60 29.52 5.59
C LYS A 6 11.61 28.99 6.63
N ARG A 7 10.88 29.87 7.31
CA ARG A 7 9.88 29.50 8.33
C ARG A 7 8.76 28.67 7.70
N ARG A 8 8.22 29.09 6.54
CA ARG A 8 7.20 28.35 5.79
C ARG A 8 7.69 26.96 5.35
N LYS A 9 8.91 26.84 4.83
CA LYS A 9 9.51 25.54 4.48
C LYS A 9 9.66 24.62 5.69
N LYS A 10 10.03 25.16 6.86
CA LYS A 10 10.12 24.38 8.11
C LYS A 10 8.75 23.85 8.54
N LEU A 11 7.72 24.69 8.48
CA LEU A 11 6.35 24.31 8.83
C LEU A 11 5.80 23.25 7.88
N LEU A 12 6.01 23.42 6.57
CA LEU A 12 5.59 22.43 5.57
C LEU A 12 6.28 21.09 5.79
N ALA A 13 7.58 21.07 6.09
CA ALA A 13 8.31 19.84 6.39
C ALA A 13 7.75 19.12 7.64
N ALA A 14 7.44 19.86 8.71
CA ALA A 14 6.83 19.29 9.91
C ALA A 14 5.43 18.71 9.64
N LEU A 15 4.62 19.39 8.83
CA LEU A 15 3.29 18.92 8.42
C LEU A 15 3.37 17.65 7.57
N VAL A 16 4.32 17.56 6.64
CA VAL A 16 4.57 16.34 5.85
C VAL A 16 4.90 15.17 6.77
N GLU A 17 5.79 15.37 7.74
CA GLU A 17 6.21 14.33 8.69
C GLU A 17 5.03 13.86 9.55
N GLN A 18 4.27 14.79 10.14
CA GLN A 18 3.09 14.47 10.94
C GLN A 18 2.03 13.73 10.11
N ARG A 19 1.77 14.20 8.89
CA ARG A 19 0.74 13.60 8.04
C ARG A 19 1.14 12.20 7.59
N ALA A 20 2.41 11.98 7.27
CA ALA A 20 2.88 10.66 6.91
C ALA A 20 2.75 9.65 8.06
N GLN A 21 3.01 10.05 9.31
CA GLN A 21 2.78 9.21 10.49
C GLN A 21 1.29 8.84 10.65
N GLN A 22 0.37 9.78 10.40
CA GLN A 22 -1.06 9.49 10.43
C GLN A 22 -1.48 8.51 9.33
N LEU A 23 -0.86 8.59 8.16
CA LEU A 23 -1.12 7.69 7.04
C LEU A 23 -0.63 6.26 7.29
N GLU A 24 0.28 6.03 8.23
CA GLU A 24 0.78 4.70 8.56
C GLU A 24 -0.35 3.74 8.99
N GLN A 25 -1.20 4.16 9.93
CA GLN A 25 -2.33 3.36 10.41
C GLN A 25 -3.39 3.17 9.31
N GLN A 26 -3.61 4.19 8.48
CA GLN A 26 -4.54 4.11 7.36
C GLN A 26 -4.02 3.15 6.28
N GLY A 27 -2.72 3.19 6.00
CA GLY A 27 -2.04 2.26 5.11
C GLY A 27 -2.09 0.82 5.60
N LEU A 28 -1.94 0.59 6.91
CA LEU A 28 -2.13 -0.73 7.51
C LEU A 28 -3.57 -1.23 7.28
N GLY A 29 -4.58 -0.40 7.54
CA GLY A 29 -5.97 -0.73 7.27
C GLY A 29 -6.22 -1.08 5.79
N MET A 30 -5.67 -0.29 4.87
CA MET A 30 -5.76 -0.55 3.42
C MET A 30 -5.11 -1.89 3.03
N ALA A 31 -3.93 -2.20 3.57
CA ALA A 31 -3.26 -3.46 3.30
C ALA A 31 -4.04 -4.66 3.88
N VAL A 32 -4.59 -4.54 5.10
CA VAL A 32 -5.46 -5.58 5.70
C VAL A 32 -6.70 -5.82 4.85
N LEU A 33 -7.37 -4.76 4.38
CA LEU A 33 -8.53 -4.91 3.50
C LEU A 33 -8.16 -5.62 2.19
N GLY A 34 -7.05 -5.24 1.56
CA GLY A 34 -6.58 -5.91 0.34
C GLY A 34 -6.25 -7.39 0.56
N LEU A 35 -5.59 -7.73 1.67
CA LEU A 35 -5.30 -9.12 2.02
C LEU A 35 -6.57 -9.91 2.33
N ASN A 36 -7.52 -9.33 3.06
CA ASN A 36 -8.79 -9.98 3.39
C ASN A 36 -9.59 -10.34 2.13
N VAL A 37 -9.66 -9.44 1.14
CA VAL A 37 -10.33 -9.72 -0.15
C VAL A 37 -9.72 -10.95 -0.84
N THR A 38 -8.45 -11.23 -0.58
CA THR A 38 -7.72 -12.36 -1.17
C THR A 38 -7.87 -13.64 -0.35
N VAL A 39 -7.82 -13.50 0.97
CA VAL A 39 -7.95 -14.58 1.95
C VAL A 39 -9.36 -15.19 1.93
N TYR A 40 -10.42 -14.39 1.84
CA TYR A 40 -11.78 -14.92 1.76
C TYR A 40 -12.13 -15.59 0.42
N GLY A 41 -11.21 -15.53 -0.56
CA GLY A 41 -11.25 -16.35 -1.78
C GLY A 41 -10.56 -17.72 -1.66
N THR A 42 -9.99 -18.07 -0.51
CA THR A 42 -9.25 -19.32 -0.29
C THR A 42 -10.12 -20.46 0.25
N GLU A 43 -9.73 -21.71 -0.05
CA GLU A 43 -10.41 -22.92 0.45
C GLU A 43 -10.38 -23.06 1.98
N ALA A 44 -11.40 -23.73 2.53
CA ALA A 44 -11.49 -24.04 3.94
C ALA A 44 -10.28 -24.87 4.42
N GLY A 45 -9.63 -24.44 5.50
CA GLY A 45 -8.39 -25.04 6.02
C GLY A 45 -7.15 -24.14 5.87
N ALA A 46 -7.22 -23.09 5.05
CA ALA A 46 -6.15 -22.10 4.91
C ALA A 46 -6.09 -21.05 6.05
N TYR A 47 -7.00 -21.09 7.02
CA TYR A 47 -7.16 -20.07 8.08
C TYR A 47 -5.87 -19.74 8.86
N ALA A 48 -5.05 -20.74 9.18
CA ALA A 48 -3.76 -20.51 9.84
C ALA A 48 -2.75 -19.75 8.95
N ARG A 49 -2.84 -19.89 7.63
CA ARG A 49 -2.04 -19.10 6.67
C ARG A 49 -2.52 -17.65 6.64
N SER A 50 -3.84 -17.46 6.66
CA SER A 50 -4.46 -16.14 6.66
C SER A 50 -4.11 -15.32 7.90
N GLU A 51 -4.14 -15.94 9.08
CA GLU A 51 -3.80 -15.26 10.33
C GLU A 51 -2.30 -14.87 10.38
N ASN A 52 -1.43 -15.75 9.92
CA ASN A 52 0.01 -15.47 9.83
C ASN A 52 0.33 -14.34 8.83
N LEU A 53 -0.39 -14.25 7.70
CA LEU A 53 -0.27 -13.12 6.76
C LEU A 53 -0.66 -11.79 7.42
N LEU A 54 -1.76 -11.77 8.17
CA LEU A 54 -2.22 -10.56 8.84
C LEU A 54 -1.28 -10.15 9.98
N ARG A 55 -0.81 -11.11 10.79
CA ARG A 55 0.15 -10.86 11.88
C ARG A 55 1.52 -10.40 11.38
N GLY A 56 1.94 -10.90 10.22
CA GLY A 56 3.23 -10.56 9.60
C GLY A 56 3.21 -9.26 8.81
N LEU A 57 2.05 -8.61 8.63
CA LEU A 57 1.92 -7.39 7.85
C LEU A 57 2.43 -6.18 8.64
N HIS A 58 3.30 -5.40 8.02
CA HIS A 58 3.88 -4.20 8.60
C HIS A 58 3.79 -3.02 7.63
N VAL A 59 3.46 -1.85 8.17
CA VAL A 59 3.48 -0.57 7.48
C VAL A 59 4.25 0.41 8.33
N THR A 60 5.17 1.16 7.73
CA THR A 60 5.90 2.23 8.43
C THR A 60 6.06 3.47 7.58
N ALA A 61 5.99 4.63 8.21
CA ALA A 61 6.37 5.92 7.66
C ALA A 61 7.60 6.47 8.41
N LYS A 62 8.74 6.58 7.73
CA LYS A 62 9.99 7.07 8.34
C LYS A 62 10.49 8.32 7.65
N ARG A 63 10.88 9.32 8.44
CA ARG A 63 11.57 10.50 7.89
C ARG A 63 12.90 10.09 7.28
N ALA A 64 13.08 10.35 5.99
CA ALA A 64 14.34 10.11 5.29
C ALA A 64 15.24 11.36 5.34
N ARG A 65 14.67 12.54 5.09
CA ARG A 65 15.32 13.85 5.29
C ARG A 65 14.24 14.92 5.49
N ARG A 66 14.64 16.17 5.72
CA ARG A 66 13.68 17.27 5.95
C ARG A 66 12.69 17.40 4.79
N GLY A 67 11.40 17.23 5.07
CA GLY A 67 10.33 17.28 4.07
C GLY A 67 10.28 16.07 3.12
N LEU A 68 11.03 15.00 3.40
CA LEU A 68 11.01 13.75 2.66
C LEU A 68 10.72 12.59 3.63
N VAL A 69 9.67 11.84 3.32
CA VAL A 69 9.27 10.65 4.08
C VAL A 69 9.34 9.43 3.17
N GLN A 70 9.77 8.31 3.73
CA GLN A 70 9.77 7.01 3.10
C GLN A 70 8.67 6.16 3.73
N PHE A 71 7.82 5.59 2.88
CA PHE A 71 6.88 4.56 3.28
C PHE A 71 7.46 3.19 2.96
N ARG A 72 7.18 2.22 3.83
CA ARG A 72 7.48 0.81 3.59
C ARG A 72 6.27 -0.02 4.01
N VAL A 73 5.87 -0.93 3.14
CA VAL A 73 4.84 -1.94 3.40
C VAL A 73 5.46 -3.29 3.08
N TRP A 74 5.44 -4.22 4.03
CA TRP A 74 6.03 -5.55 3.85
C TRP A 74 5.35 -6.58 4.72
N ASN A 75 5.66 -7.86 4.46
CA ASN A 75 5.18 -8.98 5.24
C ASN A 75 6.33 -9.89 5.64
N THR A 76 6.29 -10.45 6.84
CA THR A 76 7.28 -11.43 7.32
C THR A 76 6.89 -12.89 7.03
N ALA A 77 5.65 -13.15 6.60
CA ALA A 77 5.21 -14.48 6.22
C ALA A 77 5.97 -14.97 4.97
N PRO A 78 6.59 -16.17 4.98
CA PRO A 78 7.42 -16.66 3.87
C PRO A 78 6.72 -16.74 2.51
N TYR A 79 5.40 -16.96 2.51
CA TYR A 79 4.57 -17.08 1.31
C TYR A 79 3.85 -15.78 0.92
N ALA A 80 4.09 -14.67 1.63
CA ALA A 80 3.48 -13.39 1.27
C ALA A 80 3.81 -12.90 -0.15
N PRO A 81 5.03 -13.10 -0.70
CA PRO A 81 5.29 -12.77 -2.10
C PRO A 81 4.43 -13.55 -3.08
N LEU A 82 4.06 -14.79 -2.76
CA LEU A 82 3.21 -15.63 -3.60
C LEU A 82 1.77 -15.10 -3.63
N VAL A 83 1.29 -14.55 -2.51
CA VAL A 83 -0.04 -13.92 -2.40
C VAL A 83 -0.07 -12.54 -3.04
N GLU A 84 1.04 -11.80 -2.96
CA GLU A 84 1.14 -10.48 -3.57
C GLU A 84 1.26 -10.56 -5.09
N TYR A 85 2.07 -11.48 -5.62
CA TYR A 85 2.48 -11.51 -7.04
C TYR A 85 1.97 -12.72 -7.84
N GLY A 86 1.33 -13.71 -7.20
CA GLY A 86 0.82 -14.92 -7.83
C GLY A 86 1.87 -16.05 -7.96
N THR A 87 1.43 -17.21 -8.43
CA THR A 87 2.26 -18.41 -8.70
C THR A 87 2.46 -18.65 -10.21
N TYR A 88 3.23 -19.67 -10.59
CA TYR A 88 3.58 -20.01 -11.98
C TYR A 88 2.38 -19.87 -12.96
N GLY A 89 2.58 -19.19 -14.09
CA GLY A 89 1.57 -18.97 -15.14
C GLY A 89 0.82 -17.63 -15.04
N ASP A 90 0.51 -17.15 -13.83
CA ASP A 90 -0.25 -15.91 -13.57
C ASP A 90 0.57 -14.87 -12.75
N ARG A 91 1.90 -14.89 -12.92
CA ARG A 91 2.81 -13.95 -12.24
C ARG A 91 2.60 -12.54 -12.77
N THR A 92 2.47 -11.58 -11.87
CA THR A 92 2.51 -10.15 -12.22
C THR A 92 3.91 -9.62 -11.94
N SER A 93 4.56 -9.01 -12.93
CA SER A 93 5.85 -8.35 -12.71
C SER A 93 5.70 -7.15 -11.75
N PRO A 94 6.77 -6.72 -11.04
CA PRO A 94 6.68 -5.54 -10.17
C PRO A 94 6.21 -4.27 -10.89
N ALA A 95 6.57 -4.10 -12.16
CA ALA A 95 6.14 -2.96 -12.97
C ALA A 95 4.64 -3.02 -13.30
N GLU A 96 4.13 -4.18 -13.71
CA GLU A 96 2.70 -4.38 -13.97
C GLU A 96 1.87 -4.27 -12.68
N ALA A 97 2.41 -4.74 -11.56
CA ALA A 97 1.81 -4.60 -10.23
C ALA A 97 1.56 -3.13 -9.89
N GLN A 98 2.57 -2.28 -10.12
CA GLN A 98 2.46 -0.84 -9.87
C GLN A 98 1.45 -0.17 -10.83
N GLN A 99 1.44 -0.54 -12.11
CA GLN A 99 0.45 -0.03 -13.07
C GLN A 99 -0.99 -0.44 -12.70
N ARG A 100 -1.22 -1.71 -12.35
CA ARG A 100 -2.53 -2.19 -11.91
C ARG A 100 -2.99 -1.57 -10.60
N ALA A 101 -2.07 -1.32 -9.66
CA ALA A 101 -2.38 -0.69 -8.38
C ALA A 101 -2.73 0.80 -8.50
N SER A 102 -2.27 1.47 -9.56
CA SER A 102 -2.51 2.90 -9.79
C SER A 102 -3.72 3.20 -10.69
N ALA A 103 -4.32 2.19 -11.31
CA ALA A 103 -5.49 2.37 -12.19
C ALA A 103 -6.79 2.64 -11.39
N PRO A 104 -7.59 3.67 -11.73
CA PRO A 104 -8.87 3.94 -11.11
C PRO A 104 -9.85 2.78 -11.35
N GLY A 105 -10.51 2.29 -10.29
CA GLY A 105 -11.51 1.23 -10.41
C GLY A 105 -10.93 -0.18 -10.59
N ALA A 106 -9.63 -0.39 -10.35
CA ALA A 106 -9.02 -1.72 -10.30
C ALA A 106 -9.52 -2.51 -9.08
N GLN A 107 -10.79 -2.93 -9.13
CA GLN A 107 -11.26 -4.09 -8.38
C GLN A 107 -10.35 -5.27 -8.76
N PRO A 108 -9.99 -6.16 -7.82
CA PRO A 108 -9.37 -7.42 -8.20
C PRO A 108 -10.37 -8.17 -9.10
N THR A 109 -10.19 -8.10 -10.43
CA THR A 109 -11.05 -8.78 -11.39
C THR A 109 -10.80 -10.28 -11.24
N PRO A 110 -11.77 -11.12 -10.85
CA PRO A 110 -11.54 -12.55 -10.70
C PRO A 110 -11.03 -13.11 -12.04
N LEU A 111 -9.78 -13.57 -12.07
CA LEU A 111 -9.22 -14.25 -13.22
C LEU A 111 -9.48 -15.74 -13.04
N VAL A 112 -10.36 -16.29 -13.89
CA VAL A 112 -10.71 -17.71 -13.89
C VAL A 112 -9.94 -18.39 -15.03
N THR A 113 -8.88 -19.11 -14.70
CA THR A 113 -8.09 -19.88 -15.67
C THR A 113 -7.92 -21.32 -15.17
N GLY A 114 -8.97 -22.15 -15.35
CA GLY A 114 -8.82 -23.60 -15.33
C GLY A 114 -9.96 -24.41 -14.73
N ARG A 115 -10.31 -25.53 -15.39
CA ARG A 115 -11.18 -26.60 -14.88
C ARG A 115 -10.36 -27.57 -14.01
N SER A 116 -10.23 -27.28 -12.72
CA SER A 116 -10.06 -28.29 -11.67
C SER A 116 -10.16 -27.54 -10.34
N GLY A 117 -10.91 -28.09 -9.39
CA GLY A 117 -11.28 -27.45 -8.13
C GLY A 117 -10.12 -27.24 -7.17
N VAL A 118 -9.11 -26.46 -7.59
CA VAL A 118 -8.06 -25.92 -6.74
C VAL A 118 -7.80 -24.47 -7.16
N ASN A 119 -8.38 -23.53 -6.41
CA ASN A 119 -8.30 -22.10 -6.67
C ASN A 119 -6.93 -21.54 -6.25
N TYR A 120 -5.95 -21.57 -7.15
CA TYR A 120 -4.63 -20.98 -6.87
C TYR A 120 -4.55 -19.51 -7.31
N THR A 121 -4.83 -18.64 -6.34
CA THR A 121 -4.23 -17.32 -6.07
C THR A 121 -3.96 -16.36 -7.24
N GLN A 122 -4.89 -15.42 -7.42
CA GLN A 122 -4.65 -14.15 -8.09
C GLN A 122 -3.75 -13.24 -7.24
N PRO A 123 -2.84 -12.44 -7.85
CA PRO A 123 -2.10 -11.39 -7.15
C PRO A 123 -3.05 -10.37 -6.50
N SER A 124 -3.00 -10.23 -5.18
CA SER A 124 -3.82 -9.26 -4.45
C SER A 124 -3.32 -7.82 -4.56
N LEU A 125 -2.03 -7.67 -4.85
CA LEU A 125 -1.30 -6.40 -4.83
C LEU A 125 -1.60 -5.57 -3.57
N ALA A 126 -1.94 -6.20 -2.43
CA ALA A 126 -2.42 -5.54 -1.24
C ALA A 126 -1.35 -4.61 -0.64
N HIS A 127 -0.10 -5.09 -0.58
CA HIS A 127 1.02 -4.28 -0.09
C HIS A 127 1.30 -3.11 -1.03
N THR A 128 1.32 -3.40 -2.34
CA THR A 128 1.60 -2.42 -3.39
C THR A 128 0.53 -1.33 -3.43
N ARG A 129 -0.75 -1.68 -3.33
CA ARG A 129 -1.88 -0.76 -3.30
C ARG A 129 -1.87 0.14 -2.07
N ALA A 130 -1.60 -0.43 -0.89
CA ALA A 130 -1.48 0.37 0.32
C ALA A 130 -0.35 1.40 0.21
N LEU A 131 0.80 0.99 -0.34
CA LEU A 131 1.93 1.90 -0.57
C LEU A 131 1.58 3.03 -1.54
N VAL A 132 1.01 2.69 -2.72
CA VAL A 132 0.62 3.66 -3.74
C VAL A 132 -0.43 4.65 -3.18
N TRP A 133 -1.43 4.14 -2.45
CA TRP A 133 -2.46 4.97 -1.85
C TRP A 133 -1.88 5.98 -0.83
N MET A 134 -0.96 5.55 0.04
CA MET A 134 -0.32 6.46 1.00
C MET A 134 0.49 7.55 0.30
N LEU A 135 1.23 7.19 -0.77
CA LEU A 135 2.03 8.15 -1.55
C LEU A 135 1.14 9.20 -2.22
N GLU A 136 0.08 8.77 -2.90
CA GLU A 136 -0.86 9.69 -3.56
C GLU A 136 -1.62 10.55 -2.54
N ARG A 137 -2.02 9.97 -1.40
CA ARG A 137 -2.71 10.74 -0.36
C ARG A 137 -1.83 11.81 0.25
N LEU A 138 -0.57 11.48 0.57
CA LEU A 138 0.39 12.46 1.08
C LEU A 138 0.62 13.58 0.05
N ARG A 139 0.76 13.23 -1.23
CA ARG A 139 0.92 14.22 -2.31
C ARG A 139 -0.25 15.20 -2.38
N LEU A 140 -1.47 14.71 -2.31
CA LEU A 140 -2.68 15.55 -2.32
C LEU A 140 -2.76 16.46 -1.08
N ASP A 141 -2.48 15.92 0.10
CA ASP A 141 -2.51 16.68 1.35
C ASP A 141 -1.45 17.81 1.35
N VAL A 142 -0.25 17.53 0.81
CA VAL A 142 0.80 18.55 0.63
C VAL A 142 0.38 19.62 -0.35
N LYS A 143 -0.18 19.23 -1.51
CA LYS A 143 -0.66 20.18 -2.53
C LYS A 143 -1.76 21.10 -1.97
N GLY A 144 -2.73 20.54 -1.25
CA GLY A 144 -3.82 21.31 -0.63
C GLY A 144 -3.35 22.22 0.51
N THR A 145 -2.34 21.79 1.26
CA THR A 145 -1.70 22.63 2.29
C THR A 145 -0.93 23.79 1.68
N TRP A 146 -0.20 23.54 0.59
CA TRP A 146 0.51 24.58 -0.13
C TRP A 146 -0.48 25.60 -0.70
N PHE A 147 -1.52 25.17 -1.41
CA PHE A 147 -2.54 26.09 -1.95
C PHE A 147 -3.13 27.02 -0.88
N ARG A 148 -3.52 26.49 0.28
CA ARG A 148 -4.07 27.28 1.40
C ARG A 148 -3.08 28.25 2.04
N ALA A 149 -1.78 28.02 1.93
CA ALA A 149 -0.74 28.88 2.51
C ALA A 149 -0.36 30.06 1.59
N TRP A 150 -0.85 30.08 0.35
CA TRP A 150 -0.56 31.09 -0.66
C TRP A 150 -1.81 31.85 -1.15
N GLN A 151 -2.98 31.55 -0.58
CA GLN A 151 -4.14 32.45 -0.57
C GLN A 151 -4.02 33.40 0.61
#